data_AF-A0A5C4WU89-F1
#
_entry.id   AF-A0A5C4WU89-F1
#
_cell.length_a   1.000
_cell.length_b   1.000
_cell.length_c   1.000
_cell.angle_alpha   90.00
_cell.angle_beta   90.00
_cell.angle_gamma   90.00
#
_symmetry.space_group_name_H-M   'P 1'
#
loop_
_entity.id
_entity.type
_entity.pdbx_description
1 polymer ?
#
loop_
_entity_poly.entity_id
_entity_poly.type
_entity_poly.pdbx_seq_one_letter_code
_entity_poly.pdbx_strand_id
1 'polypeptide(L)' 'MLSLAAPAHADVTHGNGGVLSGNQLHLPIAVPINVCGNAVAVIGVAVAGCEGGANAYVPSHHW' A
#
# COMPACT_ATOMS: atom_id res chain seq x y z
N MET A 1 17.66 -9.12 -5.28
CA MET A 1 16.76 -8.18 -4.57
C MET A 1 15.35 -8.50 -5.03
N LEU A 2 14.60 -9.28 -4.25
CA LEU A 2 13.24 -9.69 -4.59
C LEU A 2 12.26 -8.76 -3.88
N SER A 3 11.59 -7.88 -4.63
CA SER A 3 10.60 -6.94 -4.09
C SER A 3 9.25 -7.66 -3.98
N LEU A 4 8.78 -7.88 -2.75
CA LEU A 4 7.44 -8.42 -2.48
C LEU A 4 6.45 -7.25 -2.55
N ALA A 5 5.91 -6.97 -3.74
CA ALA A 5 4.78 -6.07 -3.87
C ALA A 5 3.51 -6.80 -3.39
N ALA A 6 2.97 -6.39 -2.25
CA ALA A 6 1.63 -6.81 -1.82
C ALA A 6 0.57 -6.18 -2.75
N PRO A 7 -0.55 -6.87 -3.04
CA PRO A 7 -1.63 -6.29 -3.84
C PRO A 7 -2.22 -5.07 -3.12
N ALA A 8 -2.05 -3.88 -3.70
CA ALA A 8 -2.67 -2.66 -3.22
C ALA A 8 -4.14 -2.64 -3.68
N HIS A 9 -5.08 -2.67 -2.74
CA HIS A 9 -6.50 -2.41 -3.01
C HIS A 9 -6.73 -0.88 -3.08
N ALA A 10 -6.08 -0.22 -4.03
CA ALA A 10 -6.17 1.24 -4.19
C ALA A 10 -7.50 1.67 -4.84
N ASP A 11 -8.07 0.79 -5.67
CA ASP A 11 -9.21 1.10 -6.55
C ASP A 11 -10.52 0.43 -6.07
N VAL A 12 -10.76 0.43 -4.76
CA VAL A 12 -12.00 -0.11 -4.18
C VAL A 12 -13.02 1.01 -3.93
N THR A 13 -14.15 0.93 -4.63
CA THR A 13 -15.32 1.80 -4.41
C THR A 13 -16.55 0.97 -4.10
N HIS A 14 -17.34 1.38 -3.11
CA HIS A 14 -18.55 0.67 -2.69
C HIS A 14 -19.80 1.10 -3.51
N GLY A 15 -19.73 2.18 -4.29
CA GLY A 15 -20.77 2.57 -5.25
C GLY A 15 -22.16 2.91 -4.67
N ASN A 16 -22.37 2.84 -3.36
CA ASN A 16 -23.70 2.95 -2.77
C ASN A 16 -24.18 4.41 -2.73
N GLY A 17 -25.15 4.77 -3.58
CA GLY A 17 -26.05 5.92 -3.35
C GLY A 17 -25.91 7.17 -4.23
N GLY A 18 -25.13 7.16 -5.32
CA GLY A 18 -24.96 8.33 -6.18
C GLY A 18 -25.00 8.04 -7.67
N VAL A 19 -25.64 8.92 -8.46
CA VAL A 19 -25.73 8.83 -9.94
C VAL A 19 -24.37 8.89 -10.66
N LEU A 20 -23.32 9.35 -9.98
CA LEU A 20 -21.94 9.43 -10.48
C LEU A 20 -20.93 8.76 -9.52
N SER A 21 -21.37 7.78 -8.72
CA SER A 21 -20.48 7.11 -7.77
C SER A 21 -19.55 6.12 -8.48
N GLY A 22 -18.28 6.06 -8.06
CA GLY A 22 -17.31 5.07 -8.55
C GLY A 22 -16.28 5.56 -9.57
N ASN A 23 -16.14 6.86 -9.79
CA ASN A 23 -15.06 7.39 -10.63
C ASN A 23 -13.71 7.25 -9.90
N GLN A 24 -12.75 6.56 -10.52
CA GLN A 24 -11.40 6.32 -9.99
C GLN A 24 -10.36 6.85 -10.97
N LEU A 25 -9.28 7.44 -10.43
CA LEU A 25 -8.22 8.06 -11.22
C LEU A 25 -7.01 7.12 -11.26
N HIS A 26 -6.70 6.60 -12.45
CA HIS A 26 -5.54 5.72 -12.64
C HIS A 26 -4.34 6.53 -13.13
N LEU A 27 -3.32 6.67 -12.29
CA LEU A 27 -2.08 7.36 -12.61
C LEU A 27 -0.88 6.47 -12.28
N PRO A 28 0.17 6.47 -13.12
CA PRO A 28 1.38 5.69 -12.87
C PRO A 28 2.23 6.37 -11.79
N ILE A 29 1.78 6.30 -10.54
CA ILE A 29 2.47 6.86 -9.37
C ILE A 29 2.89 5.70 -8.47
N ALA A 30 4.16 5.65 -8.11
CA ALA A 30 4.65 4.68 -7.14
C ALA A 30 5.32 5.41 -5.98
N VAL A 31 4.98 4.99 -4.75
CA VAL A 31 5.48 5.60 -3.52
C VAL A 31 6.05 4.47 -2.63
N PRO A 32 7.36 4.44 -2.35
CA PRO A 32 7.95 3.39 -1.53
C PRO A 32 7.69 3.68 -0.05
N ILE A 33 6.71 3.00 0.55
CA ILE A 33 6.35 3.16 1.96
C ILE A 33 6.68 1.89 2.74
N ASN A 34 7.40 2.05 3.86
CA ASN A 34 7.57 0.99 4.85
C ASN A 34 6.53 1.18 5.96
N VAL A 35 5.68 0.17 6.20
CA VAL A 35 4.75 0.15 7.33
C VAL A 35 5.05 -1.08 8.17
N CYS A 36 5.58 -0.86 9.37
CA CYS A 36 6.15 -1.90 10.24
C CYS A 36 6.33 -1.34 11.66
N GLY A 37 6.71 -2.18 12.61
CA GLY A 37 6.96 -1.74 13.99
C GLY A 37 5.73 -1.80 14.91
N ASN A 38 4.65 -2.46 14.50
CA ASN A 38 3.50 -2.65 15.38
C ASN A 38 3.69 -3.90 16.25
N ALA A 39 3.83 -3.69 17.56
CA ALA A 39 3.72 -4.74 18.57
C ALA A 39 2.80 -4.28 19.69
N VAL A 40 1.90 -5.17 20.09
CA VAL A 40 0.96 -4.96 21.20
C VAL A 40 1.04 -6.18 22.09
N ALA A 41 1.14 -5.96 23.40
CA ALA A 41 1.06 -7.01 24.42
C ALA A 41 -0.02 -6.67 25.43
N VAL A 42 -0.80 -7.68 25.84
CA VAL A 42 -1.84 -7.55 26.86
C VAL A 42 -1.24 -7.65 28.26
N ILE A 43 -0.24 -8.53 28.46
CA ILE A 43 0.62 -8.62 29.65
C ILE A 43 2.02 -9.08 29.17
N GLY A 44 3.10 -8.58 29.77
CA GLY A 44 4.47 -8.89 29.35
C GLY A 44 5.06 -7.86 28.38
N VAL A 45 6.12 -8.23 27.65
CA VAL A 45 6.87 -7.32 26.75
C VAL A 45 6.52 -7.58 25.29
N ALA A 46 6.16 -6.52 24.56
CA ALA A 46 6.05 -6.51 23.11
C ALA A 46 7.25 -5.76 22.52
N VAL A 47 7.95 -6.37 21.58
CA VAL A 47 9.03 -5.74 20.82
C VAL A 47 8.68 -5.81 19.34
N ALA A 48 8.79 -4.68 18.66
CA ALA A 48 8.72 -4.62 17.21
C ALA A 48 10.03 -4.10 16.66
N GLY A 49 10.48 -4.67 15.54
CA GLY A 49 11.60 -4.18 14.75
C GLY A 49 11.13 -3.68 13.40
N CYS A 50 11.98 -2.89 12.74
CA CYS A 50 11.84 -2.65 11.32
C CYS A 50 13.18 -2.38 10.65
N GLU A 51 13.57 -3.26 9.72
CA GLU A 51 14.73 -3.06 8.85
C GLU A 51 14.42 -2.06 7.73
N GLY A 52 13.18 -2.03 7.25
CA GLY A 52 12.76 -1.26 6.08
C GLY A 52 13.17 -1.92 4.75
N GLY A 53 13.31 -1.12 3.69
CA GLY A 53 13.76 -1.57 2.37
C GLY A 53 12.80 -1.33 1.20
N ALA A 54 11.70 -0.61 1.40
CA ALA A 54 10.74 -0.33 0.33
C ALA A 54 11.41 0.32 -0.90
N ASN A 55 11.19 -0.29 -2.05
CA ASN A 55 11.57 0.19 -3.37
C ASN A 55 10.31 0.35 -4.21
N ALA A 56 10.27 1.37 -5.06
CA ALA A 56 9.16 1.61 -5.96
C ALA A 56 9.71 1.89 -7.36
N TYR A 57 9.15 1.21 -8.35
CA TYR A 57 9.45 1.42 -9.76
C TYR A 57 8.17 1.82 -10.46
N VAL A 58 8.20 2.98 -11.12
CA VAL A 58 7.14 3.37 -12.06
C VAL A 58 7.57 2.89 -13.44
N PRO A 59 6.87 1.93 -14.06
CA PRO A 59 7.11 1.62 -15.46
C PRO A 59 6.80 2.85 -16.32
N SER A 60 7.78 3.29 -17.10
CA SER A 60 7.58 4.27 -18.15
C SER A 60 6.76 3.62 -19.27
N HIS A 61 5.63 4.23 -19.64
CA HIS A 61 4.87 3.87 -20.84
C HIS A 61 5.74 4.10 -22.09
N HIS A 62 6.55 3.11 -22.44
CA HIS A 62 7.06 2.93 -23.79
C HIS A 62 5.90 2.52 -24.70
N TRP A 63 5.55 3.42 -25.60
CA TRP A 63 4.59 3.19 -26.69
C TRP A 63 5.17 2.21 -27.70
#